data_AF-A0A954FEZ8-F1
#
_entry.id   AF-A0A954FEZ8-F1
#
_cell.length_a   1.000
_cell.length_b   1.000
_cell.length_c   1.000
_cell.angle_alpha   90.00
_cell.angle_beta   90.00
_cell.angle_gamma   90.00
#
_symmetry.space_group_name_H-M   'P 1'
#
loop_
_entity.id
_entity.type
_entity.pdbx_description
1 polymer ?
#
loop_
_entity_poly.entity_id
_entity_poly.type
_entity_poly.pdbx_seq_one_letter_code
_entity_poly.pdbx_strand_id
1 'polypeptide(L)'
;ASHGAGRCMSRNKAKDKYRWNAVKNDLAKRGITVISAGADEVPGVYKNINEVMAEQQDLVEIVARFNPKVVKMCGDGSRAED
;
A
#
# COMPACT_ATOMS: atom_id res chain seq x y z
N ALA A 1 -17.67 -5.71 6.31
CA ALA A 1 -16.51 -5.98 5.44
C ALA A 1 -15.46 -4.90 5.65
N SER A 2 -14.18 -5.26 5.65
CA SER A 2 -13.06 -4.31 5.78
C SER A 2 -12.94 -3.41 4.54
N HIS A 3 -12.51 -2.16 4.73
CA HIS A 3 -12.31 -1.22 3.61
C HIS A 3 -10.98 -1.41 2.88
N GLY A 4 -9.97 -1.99 3.54
CA GLY A 4 -8.65 -2.23 2.98
C GLY A 4 -7.74 -2.94 3.98
N ALA A 5 -6.44 -3.00 3.68
CA ALA A 5 -5.47 -3.68 4.54
C ALA A 5 -5.32 -2.99 5.91
N GLY A 6 -5.44 -1.66 5.97
CA GLY A 6 -5.17 -0.87 7.16
C GLY A 6 -3.68 -0.79 7.51
N ARG A 7 -3.29 0.32 8.15
CA ARG A 7 -1.88 0.55 8.51
C ARG A 7 -1.46 -0.34 9.68
N CYS A 8 -0.24 -0.86 9.60
CA CYS A 8 0.47 -1.49 10.72
C CYS A 8 1.58 -0.58 11.28
N MET A 9 1.86 0.54 10.60
CA MET A 9 2.94 1.47 10.94
C MET A 9 2.50 2.93 10.84
N SER A 10 2.92 3.74 11.82
CA SER A 10 2.69 5.19 11.80
C SER A 10 3.45 5.86 10.64
N ARG A 11 2.94 7.00 10.17
CA ARG A 11 3.56 7.77 9.07
C ARG A 11 4.99 8.22 9.42
N ASN A 12 5.24 8.64 10.66
CA ASN A 12 6.57 9.05 11.10
C ASN A 12 7.57 7.88 11.05
N LYS A 13 7.19 6.72 11.63
CA LYS A 13 8.04 5.52 11.61
C LYS A 13 8.29 5.03 10.18
N ALA A 14 7.33 5.21 9.28
CA ALA A 14 7.49 4.87 7.87
C ALA A 14 8.57 5.72 7.19
N LYS A 15 8.54 7.04 7.41
CA LYS A 15 9.56 7.98 6.87
C LYS A 15 10.96 7.65 7.37
N ASP A 16 11.09 7.23 8.63
CA ASP A 16 12.39 6.88 9.21
C ASP A 16 12.92 5.55 8.67
N LYS A 17 12.05 4.55 8.54
CA LYS A 17 12.40 3.17 8.18
C LYS A 17 12.62 2.99 6.68
N TYR A 18 11.78 3.58 5.84
CA TYR A 18 11.79 3.32 4.40
C TYR A 18 12.56 4.37 3.63
N ARG A 19 13.42 3.91 2.73
CA ARG A 19 14.08 4.76 1.74
C ARG A 19 13.29 4.66 0.44
N TRP A 20 12.68 5.77 0.03
CA TRP A 20 11.75 5.80 -1.11
C TRP A 20 12.36 5.20 -2.39
N ASN A 21 13.59 5.56 -2.73
CA ASN A 21 14.27 5.04 -3.92
C ASN A 21 14.45 3.51 -3.88
N ALA A 22 14.73 2.92 -2.71
CA ALA A 22 14.87 1.48 -2.57
C ALA A 22 13.52 0.78 -2.82
N VAL A 23 12.43 1.33 -2.27
CA VAL A 23 11.08 0.79 -2.49
C VAL A 23 10.65 0.95 -3.95
N LYS A 24 10.90 2.11 -4.57
CA LYS A 24 10.59 2.33 -5.99
C LYS A 24 11.32 1.33 -6.88
N ASN A 25 12.58 1.03 -6.58
CA ASN A 25 13.37 0.03 -7.32
C ASN A 25 12.82 -1.39 -7.12
N ASP A 26 12.39 -1.75 -5.91
CA ASP A 26 11.73 -3.04 -5.66
C ASP A 26 10.43 -3.18 -6.44
N LEU A 27 9.59 -2.14 -6.44
CA LEU A 27 8.35 -2.10 -7.21
C LEU A 27 8.61 -2.21 -8.72
N ALA A 28 9.64 -1.52 -9.23
CA ALA A 28 10.04 -1.62 -10.63
C ALA A 28 10.48 -3.05 -11.02
N LYS A 29 11.27 -3.73 -10.16
CA LYS A 29 11.64 -5.14 -10.36
C LYS A 29 10.43 -6.08 -10.41
N ARG A 30 9.35 -5.72 -9.72
CA ARG A 30 8.07 -6.44 -9.72
C ARG A 30 7.17 -6.05 -10.90
N GLY A 31 7.64 -5.20 -11.82
CA GLY A 31 6.90 -4.76 -13.00
C GLY A 31 5.79 -3.75 -12.67
N ILE A 32 5.97 -2.95 -11.61
CA ILE A 32 5.04 -1.90 -11.19
C ILE A 32 5.67 -0.53 -11.48
N THR A 33 5.01 0.25 -12.33
CA THR A 33 5.44 1.61 -12.68
C THR A 33 4.83 2.61 -11.70
N VAL A 34 5.67 3.31 -10.94
CA VAL A 34 5.22 4.35 -10.00
C VAL A 34 5.48 5.73 -10.62
N ILE A 35 4.40 6.45 -10.91
CA ILE A 35 4.40 7.82 -11.42
C ILE A 35 4.60 8.80 -10.24
N SER A 36 3.81 8.63 -9.18
CA SER A 36 3.86 9.46 -7.96
C SER A 36 3.40 8.66 -6.75
N ALA A 37 4.10 8.81 -5.62
CA ALA A 37 3.76 8.21 -4.32
C ALA A 37 4.66 8.76 -3.19
N GLY A 38 4.18 8.65 -1.96
CA GLY A 38 4.90 9.01 -0.74
C GLY A 38 5.62 7.83 -0.08
N ALA A 39 6.69 8.12 0.68
CA ALA A 39 7.42 7.11 1.44
C ALA A 39 6.62 6.53 2.62
N ASP A 40 5.59 7.24 3.07
CA ASP A 40 4.67 6.83 4.12
C ASP A 40 3.56 5.89 3.63
N GLU A 41 3.47 5.67 2.32
CA GLU A 41 2.47 4.83 1.64
C GLU A 41 3.07 3.55 1.02
N VAL A 42 4.29 3.20 1.42
CA VAL A 42 4.96 2.02 0.88
C VAL A 42 4.28 0.73 1.35
N PRO A 43 4.34 -0.38 0.57
CA PRO A 43 3.60 -1.61 0.90
C PRO A 43 3.82 -2.14 2.32
N GLY A 44 5.02 -1.96 2.88
CA GLY A 44 5.37 -2.43 4.22
C GLY A 44 4.77 -1.64 5.39
N VAL A 45 4.05 -0.54 5.15
CA VAL A 45 3.32 0.20 6.21
C VAL A 45 1.92 -0.33 6.44
N TYR A 46 1.46 -1.23 5.57
CA TYR A 46 0.14 -1.85 5.59
C TYR A 46 0.21 -3.28 6.13
N LYS A 47 -0.91 -3.78 6.66
CA LYS A 47 -1.07 -5.21 6.96
C LYS A 47 -1.08 -6.02 5.66
N ASN A 48 -0.89 -7.33 5.78
CA ASN A 48 -1.04 -8.23 4.66
C ASN A 48 -2.53 -8.32 4.27
N ILE A 49 -2.88 -7.88 3.07
CA ILE A 49 -4.26 -7.93 2.59
C ILE A 49 -4.84 -9.34 2.57
N ASN A 50 -4.01 -10.38 2.33
CA ASN A 50 -4.51 -11.76 2.29
C ASN A 50 -4.95 -12.24 3.69
N GLU A 51 -4.25 -11.81 4.75
CA GLU A 51 -4.67 -12.08 6.13
C GLU A 51 -5.98 -11.36 6.44
N VAL A 52 -6.08 -10.08 6.09
CA VAL A 52 -7.32 -9.30 6.30
C VAL A 52 -8.51 -9.89 5.56
N MET A 53 -8.32 -10.47 4.36
CA MET A 53 -9.40 -11.13 3.63
C MET A 53 -9.76 -12.50 4.22
N ALA A 54 -8.79 -13.26 4.73
CA ALA A 54 -9.03 -14.56 5.36
C ALA A 54 -9.87 -14.44 6.64
N GLU A 55 -9.63 -13.40 7.44
CA GLU A 55 -10.36 -13.14 8.70
C GLU A 55 -11.83 -12.71 8.52
N GLN A 56 -12.29 -12.47 7.30
CA GLN A 56 -13.67 -12.06 7.01
C GLN A 56 -14.35 -12.97 5.97
N GLN A 57 -13.79 -14.15 5.72
CA GLN A 57 -14.27 -15.13 4.74
C GLN A 57 -15.70 -15.63 5.02
N ASP A 58 -16.18 -15.48 6.25
CA ASP A 58 -17.55 -15.79 6.69
C ASP A 58 -18.56 -14.70 6.31
N LEU A 59 -18.08 -13.48 6.03
CA LEU A 59 -18.90 -12.31 5.73
C LEU A 59 -18.83 -11.87 4.27
N VAL A 60 -17.76 -12.20 3.55
CA VAL A 60 -17.52 -11.72 2.17
C VAL A 60 -17.07 -12.83 1.23
N GLU A 61 -17.46 -12.71 -0.04
CA GLU A 61 -16.99 -13.57 -1.12
C GLU A 61 -15.95 -12.84 -1.98
N ILE A 62 -14.85 -13.51 -2.33
CA ILE A 62 -13.80 -12.96 -3.20
C ILE A 62 -14.20 -13.15 -4.67
N VAL A 63 -14.61 -12.08 -5.33
CA VAL A 63 -14.99 -12.10 -6.75
C VAL A 63 -13.76 -12.06 -7.67
N ALA A 64 -12.77 -11.21 -7.34
CA ALA A 64 -11.58 -11.01 -8.17
C ALA A 64 -10.41 -10.45 -7.36
N ARG A 65 -9.19 -10.62 -7.90
CA ARG A 65 -7.97 -9.98 -7.39
C ARG A 65 -7.31 -9.15 -8.48
N PHE A 66 -7.01 -7.91 -8.14
CA PHE A 66 -6.26 -7.00 -9.00
C PHE A 66 -4.84 -6.84 -8.48
N ASN A 67 -3.86 -6.97 -9.37
CA ASN A 67 -2.46 -6.67 -9.07
C ASN A 67 -2.06 -5.37 -9.78
N PRO A 68 -1.49 -4.39 -9.07
CA PRO A 68 -1.19 -3.09 -9.67
C PRO A 68 -0.11 -3.21 -10.75
N LYS A 69 -0.26 -2.41 -11.81
CA LYS A 69 0.78 -2.22 -12.84
C LYS A 69 1.27 -0.78 -12.91
N VAL A 70 0.40 0.18 -12.61
CA VAL A 70 0.73 1.60 -12.58
C VAL A 70 0.16 2.22 -11.29
N VAL A 71 0.94 3.06 -10.62
CA VAL A 71 0.53 3.80 -9.41
C VAL A 71 0.74 5.29 -9.61
N LYS A 72 -0.31 6.07 -9.38
CA LYS A 72 -0.29 7.54 -9.36
C LYS A 72 -1.05 8.03 -8.14
N MET A 73 -0.33 8.50 -7.13
CA MET A 73 -0.87 9.15 -5.94
C MET A 73 -0.89 10.68 -6.11
N CYS A 74 -1.66 11.40 -5.30
CA CYS A 74 -1.58 12.86 -5.24
C CYS A 74 -0.16 13.31 -4.88
N GLY A 75 0.36 14.28 -5.64
CA GLY A 75 1.73 14.79 -5.52
C GLY A 75 1.82 16.22 -4.96
N ASP A 76 0.71 16.76 -4.47
CA ASP A 76 0.55 18.17 -4.08
C ASP A 76 0.95 18.47 -2.63
N GLY A 77 1.46 17.48 -1.88
CA GLY A 77 1.78 17.66 -0.47
C GLY A 77 0.55 17.89 0.41
N SER A 78 -0.65 17.66 -0.13
CA SER A 78 -1.86 17.56 0.67
C SER A 78 -1.67 16.42 1.68
N ARG A 79 -2.15 16.67 2.91
CA ARG A 79 -2.10 15.69 3.97
C ARG A 79 -2.97 14.51 3.51
N ALA A 80 -2.40 13.30 3.45
CA ALA A 80 -3.18 12.12 3.13
C ALA A 80 -4.44 12.09 4.02
N GLU A 81 -5.61 12.06 3.40
CA GLU A 81 -6.91 12.00 4.06
C GLU A 81 -7.05 10.59 4.66
N ASP A 82 -6.47 10.41 5.84
CA ASP A 82 -6.63 9.26 6.73
C ASP A 82 -6.17 9.68 8.14
#